data_AF-A0A1N7AIS0-F1
#
_entry.id   AF-A0A1N7AIS0-F1
#
_cell.length_a   1.000
_cell.length_b   1.000
_cell.length_c   1.000
_cell.angle_alpha   90.00
_cell.angle_beta   90.00
_cell.angle_gamma   90.00
#
_symmetry.space_group_name_H-M   'P 1'
#
loop_
_entity.id
_entity.type
_entity.pdbx_description
1 polymer ?
#
loop_
_entity_poly.entity_id
_entity_poly.type
_entity_poly.pdbx_seq_one_letter_code
_entity_poly.pdbx_strand_id
1 'polypeptide(L)'
;MATTDEVPHEGRHAVTAMPESTEQAPDIPEFDVRRDPDGRWHGKHKPTGNEIIARSWIELEAMACGVRVIASYRRAWSHGQ
;
A
#
# COMPACT_ATOMS: atom_id res chain seq x y z
N MET A 1 -34.18 -34.27 -29.30
CA MET A 1 -34.22 -32.82 -29.03
C MET A 1 -33.73 -32.65 -27.59
N ALA A 2 -32.56 -32.05 -27.42
CA ALA A 2 -31.94 -31.85 -26.11
C ALA A 2 -32.49 -30.56 -25.50
N THR A 3 -33.12 -30.64 -24.34
CA THR A 3 -33.47 -29.48 -23.52
C THR A 3 -32.30 -29.23 -22.57
N THR A 4 -31.50 -28.22 -22.89
CA THR A 4 -30.45 -27.71 -22.01
C THR A 4 -31.14 -26.95 -20.87
N ASP A 5 -31.07 -27.51 -19.67
CA ASP A 5 -31.46 -26.86 -18.43
C ASP A 5 -30.43 -25.75 -18.13
N GLU A 6 -30.84 -24.49 -18.27
CA GLU A 6 -29.99 -23.33 -17.94
C GLU A 6 -29.94 -23.17 -16.42
N VAL A 7 -28.80 -23.49 -15.83
CA VAL A 7 -28.54 -23.24 -14.41
C VAL A 7 -28.29 -21.73 -14.21
N PRO A 8 -29.07 -21.00 -13.39
CA PRO A 8 -28.81 -19.60 -13.13
C PRO A 8 -27.60 -19.49 -12.20
N HIS A 9 -26.47 -19.04 -12.75
CA HIS A 9 -25.30 -18.61 -11.98
C HIS A 9 -25.59 -17.26 -11.31
N GLU A 10 -26.40 -17.25 -10.24
CA GLU A 10 -26.37 -16.16 -9.27
C GLU A 10 -25.05 -16.24 -8.49
N GLY A 11 -23.96 -15.80 -9.14
CA GLY A 11 -22.74 -15.40 -8.48
C GLY A 11 -23.00 -14.16 -7.65
N ARG A 12 -23.73 -14.31 -6.53
CA ARG A 12 -23.71 -13.31 -5.46
C ARG A 12 -22.30 -13.33 -4.90
N HIS A 13 -21.44 -12.51 -5.47
CA HIS A 13 -20.24 -12.03 -4.78
C HIS A 13 -20.76 -11.40 -3.49
N ALA A 14 -20.72 -12.18 -2.41
CA ALA A 14 -20.89 -11.68 -1.07
C ALA A 14 -19.82 -10.60 -0.92
N VAL A 15 -20.24 -9.35 -0.99
CA VAL A 15 -19.45 -8.21 -0.54
C VAL A 15 -19.31 -8.45 0.94
N THR A 16 -18.29 -9.19 1.33
CA THR A 16 -17.88 -9.32 2.71
C THR A 16 -17.63 -7.89 3.17
N ALA A 17 -18.57 -7.35 3.95
CA ALA A 17 -18.41 -6.06 4.58
C ALA A 17 -17.05 -6.09 5.26
N MET A 18 -16.13 -5.26 4.77
CA MET A 18 -14.81 -5.17 5.38
C MET A 18 -15.04 -4.74 6.82
N PRO A 19 -14.49 -5.48 7.81
CA PRO A 19 -14.66 -5.12 9.21
C PRO A 19 -14.16 -3.69 9.43
N GLU A 20 -14.86 -2.98 10.32
CA GLU A 20 -14.53 -1.64 10.79
C GLU A 20 -13.03 -1.41 10.80
N SER A 21 -12.63 -0.32 10.16
CA SER A 21 -11.24 0.09 10.00
C SER A 21 -10.47 -0.12 11.31
N THR A 22 -9.66 -1.18 11.36
CA THR A 22 -8.55 -1.23 12.29
C THR A 22 -7.80 0.07 12.04
N GLU A 23 -7.74 0.96 13.04
CA GLU A 23 -6.91 2.15 12.99
C GLU A 23 -5.49 1.68 12.69
N GLN A 24 -5.13 1.66 11.41
CA GLN A 24 -3.75 1.48 10.99
C GLN A 24 -3.03 2.66 11.59
N ALA A 25 -2.06 2.39 12.48
CA ALA A 25 -1.17 3.42 12.96
C ALA A 25 -0.67 4.20 11.72
N PRO A 26 -0.94 5.52 11.62
CA PRO A 26 -0.67 6.29 10.40
C PRO A 26 0.83 6.53 10.17
N ASP A 27 1.68 5.75 10.83
CA ASP A 27 3.12 5.94 10.88
C ASP A 27 3.82 4.86 10.06
N ILE A 28 4.46 5.31 8.99
CA ILE A 28 5.34 4.48 8.19
C ILE A 28 6.77 4.77 8.70
N PRO A 29 7.50 3.77 9.22
CA PRO A 29 8.82 3.99 9.80
C PRO A 29 9.75 4.74 8.85
N GLU A 30 10.45 5.75 9.37
CA GLU A 30 11.36 6.63 8.61
C GLU A 30 10.68 7.59 7.62
N PHE A 31 9.35 7.70 7.61
CA PHE A 31 8.62 8.61 6.74
C PHE A 31 7.80 9.63 7.54
N ASP A 32 7.74 10.86 7.04
CA ASP A 32 6.71 11.83 7.40
C ASP A 32 5.53 11.63 6.45
N VAL A 33 4.38 11.21 6.99
CA VAL A 33 3.19 10.87 6.21
C VAL A 33 2.15 11.98 6.32
N ARG A 34 1.61 12.41 5.18
CA ARG A 34 0.49 13.36 5.11
C ARG A 34 -0.50 12.94 4.04
N ARG A 35 -1.76 13.35 4.19
CA ARG A 35 -2.79 13.22 3.15
C ARG A 35 -3.13 14.60 2.61
N ASP A 36 -3.15 14.76 1.29
CA ASP A 36 -3.53 16.02 0.65
C ASP A 36 -5.06 16.17 0.57
N PRO A 37 -5.58 17.37 0.24
CA PRO A 37 -7.03 17.59 0.08
C PRO A 37 -7.67 16.76 -1.04
N ASP A 38 -6.88 16.35 -2.05
CA ASP A 38 -7.32 15.49 -3.15
C ASP A 38 -7.40 14.01 -2.73
N GLY A 39 -7.07 13.71 -1.47
CA GLY A 39 -7.15 12.40 -0.87
C GLY A 39 -5.95 11.49 -1.15
N ARG A 40 -4.90 11.98 -1.81
CA ARG A 40 -3.64 11.25 -2.05
C ARG A 40 -2.75 11.26 -0.81
N TRP A 41 -1.98 10.19 -0.69
CA TRP A 41 -1.02 10.01 0.38
C TRP A 41 0.36 10.43 -0.07
N HIS A 42 1.06 11.16 0.80
CA HIS A 42 2.43 11.58 0.61
C HIS A 42 3.28 11.03 1.74
N GLY A 43 4.42 10.44 1.39
CA GLY A 43 5.44 10.02 2.36
C GLY A 43 6.77 10.66 2.01
N LYS A 44 7.32 11.46 2.92
CA LYS A 44 8.67 12.02 2.80
C LYS A 44 9.65 11.19 3.62
N HIS A 45 10.62 10.56 2.97
CA HIS A 45 11.64 9.76 3.63
C HIS A 45 12.59 10.66 4.44
N LYS A 46 12.55 10.57 5.77
CA LYS A 46 13.31 11.43 6.70
C LYS A 46 14.82 11.48 6.38
N PRO A 47 15.50 10.35 6.09
CA PRO A 47 16.94 10.34 5.84
C PRO A 47 17.38 10.98 4.52
N THR A 48 16.59 10.86 3.45
CA THR A 48 16.99 11.33 2.11
C THR A 48 16.21 12.54 1.61
N GLY A 49 15.08 12.86 2.25
CA GLY A 49 14.16 13.89 1.79
C GLY A 49 13.32 13.51 0.58
N ASN A 50 13.48 12.29 0.03
CA ASN A 50 12.72 11.83 -1.14
C ASN A 50 11.23 11.73 -0.81
N GLU A 51 10.38 12.21 -1.72
CA GLU A 51 8.93 12.16 -1.57
C GLU A 51 8.31 11.07 -2.47
N ILE A 52 7.36 10.35 -1.90
CA ILE A 52 6.52 9.35 -2.58
C ILE A 52 5.09 9.85 -2.53
N ILE A 53 4.37 9.74 -3.65
CA ILE A 53 2.94 10.09 -3.75
C ILE A 53 2.19 8.83 -4.16
N ALA A 54 1.14 8.49 -3.43
CA ALA A 54 0.36 7.27 -3.60
C ALA A 54 -1.15 7.57 -3.54
N ARG A 55 -1.96 6.72 -4.17
CA ARG A 55 -3.43 6.86 -4.20
C ARG A 55 -4.10 6.22 -2.99
N SER A 56 -3.40 5.33 -2.31
CA SER A 56 -3.88 4.62 -1.13
C SER A 56 -2.76 4.49 -0.09
N TRP A 57 -3.15 4.24 1.16
CA TRP A 57 -2.19 4.02 2.23
C TRP A 57 -1.32 2.78 1.98
N ILE A 58 -1.93 1.68 1.48
CA ILE A 58 -1.21 0.43 1.23
C ILE A 58 -0.19 0.55 0.10
N GLU A 59 -0.49 1.35 -0.92
CA GLU A 59 0.47 1.69 -1.97
C GLU A 59 1.64 2.50 -1.40
N LEU A 60 1.37 3.48 -0.53
CA LEU A 60 2.42 4.25 0.13
C LEU A 60 3.32 3.34 0.99
N GLU A 61 2.73 2.47 1.79
CA GLU A 61 3.46 1.53 2.66
C GLU A 61 4.36 0.59 1.84
N ALA A 62 3.83 0.02 0.75
CA ALA A 62 4.58 -0.87 -0.13
C ALA A 62 5.80 -0.17 -0.75
N MET A 63 5.61 1.05 -1.27
CA MET A 63 6.70 1.83 -1.85
C MET A 63 7.75 2.23 -0.78
N ALA A 64 7.30 2.68 0.40
CA ALA A 64 8.18 3.02 1.51
C ALA A 64 9.01 1.82 2.01
N CYS A 65 8.41 0.62 2.04
CA CYS A 65 9.11 -0.62 2.32
C CYS A 65 10.26 -0.86 1.31
N GLY A 66 9.99 -0.70 0.01
CA GLY A 66 10.99 -0.81 -1.05
C GLY A 66 12.15 0.17 -0.87
N VAL A 67 11.86 1.43 -0.51
CA VAL A 67 12.89 2.44 -0.24
C VAL A 67 13.76 2.04 0.96
N ARG A 68 13.18 1.55 2.06
CA ARG A 68 13.94 1.10 3.24
C ARG A 68 14.85 -0.09 2.93
N VAL A 69 14.37 -1.03 2.14
CA VAL A 69 15.18 -2.18 1.70
C VAL A 69 16.39 -1.69 0.89
N ILE A 70 16.18 -0.83 -0.11
CA ILE A 70 17.26 -0.27 -0.93
C ILE A 70 18.25 0.54 -0.07
N ALA A 71 17.75 1.36 0.85
CA ALA A 71 18.59 2.14 1.77
C ALA A 71 19.45 1.23 2.66
N SER A 72 18.88 0.14 3.16
CA SER A 72 19.59 -0.85 3.98
C SER A 72 20.69 -1.55 3.18
N TYR A 73 20.40 -1.97 1.95
CA TYR A 73 21.42 -2.55 1.05
C TYR A 73 22.55 -1.55 0.77
N ARG A 74 22.23 -0.29 0.47
CA ARG A 74 23.26 0.73 0.23
C ARG A 74 24.17 0.92 1.44
N ARG A 75 23.62 1.03 2.65
CA ARG A 75 24.41 1.17 3.89
C ARG A 75 25.31 -0.06 4.12
N ALA A 76 24.78 -1.27 3.99
CA ALA A 76 25.55 -2.49 4.20
C ALA A 76 26.77 -2.62 3.26
N TRP A 77 26.66 -2.13 2.02
CA TRP A 77 27.70 -2.27 1.01
C TRP A 77 28.61 -1.04 0.85
N SER A 78 28.27 0.11 1.43
CA SER A 78 29.14 1.30 1.41
C SER A 78 30.15 1.35 2.56
N HIS A 79 30.01 0.50 3.58
CA HIS A 79 31.01 0.32 4.64
C HIS A 79 32.08 -0.74 4.33
N GLY A 80 32.13 -1.26 3.09
CA GLY A 80 33.12 -2.24 2.64
C GLY A 80 34.29 -1.66 1.82
N GLN A 81 34.48 -0.34 1.80
CA GLN A 81 35.62 0.34 1.17
C GLN A 81 36.45 1.10 2.19
#